data_AF-A0A644V8Y4-F1
#
_entry.id   AF-A0A644V8Y4-F1
#
_cell.length_a   1.000
_cell.length_b   1.000
_cell.length_c   1.000
_cell.angle_alpha   90.00
_cell.angle_beta   90.00
_cell.angle_gamma   90.00
#
_symmetry.space_group_name_H-M   'P 1'
#
loop_
_entity.id
_entity.type
_entity.pdbx_description
1 polymer ?
#
loop_
_entity_poly.entity_id
_entity_poly.type
_entity_poly.pdbx_seq_one_letter_code
_entity_poly.pdbx_strand_id
1 'polypeptide(L)' 'MAQDKLIKIVNKETGTTYHTRKNKKLVTRKIELKKFDKKLRKHVTFKESKK' A
#
# COMPACT_ATOMS: atom_id res chain seq x y z
N MET A 1 6.86 -6.05 -18.18
CA MET A 1 5.51 -6.63 -18.09
C MET A 1 4.55 -5.66 -17.40
N ALA A 2 3.23 -5.76 -17.63
CA ALA A 2 2.24 -4.79 -17.15
C ALA A 2 2.18 -4.61 -15.61
N GLN A 3 2.70 -5.57 -14.84
CA GLN A 3 2.60 -5.66 -13.39
C GLN A 3 3.88 -5.25 -12.62
N ASP A 4 4.99 -4.90 -13.29
CA ASP A 4 6.31 -4.74 -12.63
C ASP A 4 6.34 -3.61 -11.58
N LYS A 5 5.52 -2.58 -11.83
CA LYS A 5 5.36 -1.41 -10.98
C LYS A 5 4.25 -1.59 -9.93
N LEU A 6 3.50 -2.68 -9.93
CA LEU A 6 2.43 -2.89 -8.97
C LEU A 6 3.00 -3.23 -7.59
N ILE A 7 2.47 -2.57 -6.57
CA ILE A 7 2.80 -2.78 -5.16
C ILE A 7 1.52 -2.97 -4.35
N LYS A 8 1.64 -3.69 -3.23
CA LYS A 8 0.56 -3.95 -2.28
C LYS A 8 0.80 -3.08 -1.04
N ILE A 9 -0.19 -2.31 -0.61
CA ILE A 9 -0.16 -1.60 0.67
C ILE A 9 -1.21 -2.22 1.60
N VAL A 10 -0.82 -2.47 2.85
CA VAL A 10 -1.61 -3.23 3.81
C VAL A 10 -1.72 -2.46 5.13
N ASN A 11 -2.90 -2.47 5.73
CA ASN A 11 -3.05 -2.14 7.13
C ASN A 11 -2.85 -3.40 7.97
N LYS A 12 -1.88 -3.37 8.90
CA LYS A 12 -1.55 -4.50 9.77
C LYS A 12 -2.67 -4.87 10.74
N GLU A 13 -3.48 -3.89 11.15
CA GLU A 13 -4.51 -4.11 12.18
C GLU A 13 -5.74 -4.84 11.60
N THR A 14 -6.09 -4.57 10.35
CA THR A 14 -7.36 -5.00 9.75
C THR A 14 -7.18 -5.99 8.61
N GLY A 15 -5.95 -6.12 8.08
CA GLY A 15 -5.65 -6.88 6.87
C GLY A 15 -6.18 -6.23 5.58
N THR A 16 -6.78 -5.04 5.66
CA THR A 16 -7.31 -4.32 4.50
C THR A 16 -6.15 -3.98 3.57
N THR A 17 -6.33 -4.23 2.28
CA THR A 17 -5.26 -4.11 1.28
C THR A 17 -5.70 -3.21 0.14
N TYR A 18 -4.77 -2.39 -0.35
CA TYR A 18 -4.89 -1.72 -1.64
C TYR A 18 -3.73 -2.10 -2.57
N HIS A 19 -4.01 -2.06 -3.87
CA HIS A 19 -2.99 -2.17 -4.90
C HIS A 19 -2.75 -0.79 -5.51
N THR A 20 -1.48 -0.40 -5.61
CA THR A 20 -1.08 0.84 -6.25
C THR A 20 0.17 0.63 -7.10
N ARG A 21 0.54 1.62 -7.92
CA ARG A 21 1.74 1.56 -8.74
C ARG A 21 2.83 2.43 -8.14
N LYS A 22 4.08 1.95 -8.20
CA LYS A 22 5.28 2.65 -7.76
C LYS A 22 6.40 2.43 -8.77
N ASN A 23 7.13 3.50 -9.09
CA ASN A 23 8.37 3.37 -9.82
C ASN A 23 9.52 3.01 -8.87
N LYS A 24 9.87 1.72 -8.80
CA LYS A 24 10.92 1.18 -7.93
C LYS A 24 12.33 1.74 -8.23
N LYS A 25 12.56 2.31 -9.42
CA LYS A 25 13.85 2.93 -9.80
C LYS A 25 14.04 4.31 -9.17
N LEU A 26 12.98 5.12 -9.11
CA LEU A 26 13.04 6.48 -8.57
C LEU A 26 12.73 6.52 -7.07
N VAL A 27 11.81 5.68 -6.61
CA VAL A 27 11.39 5.63 -5.21
C VAL A 27 11.87 4.32 -4.61
N THR A 28 12.97 4.38 -3.88
CA THR A 28 13.57 3.22 -3.19
C THR A 28 12.95 2.99 -1.80
N ARG A 29 12.51 4.06 -1.13
CA ARG A 29 11.84 3.98 0.18
C ARG A 29 10.52 3.22 0.14
N LYS A 30 10.14 2.57 1.24
CA LYS A 30 8.79 1.98 1.39
C LYS A 30 7.75 3.10 1.41
N ILE A 31 6.65 2.89 0.69
CA ILE A 31 5.55 3.84 0.66
C ILE A 31 4.65 3.63 1.88
N GLU A 32 4.32 4.75 2.53
CA GLU A 32 3.30 4.83 3.57
C GLU A 32 2.24 5.85 3.12
N LEU A 33 0.98 5.43 3.09
CA LEU A 33 -0.13 6.27 2.62
C LEU A 33 -1.27 6.22 3.62
N LYS A 34 -1.80 7.39 3.98
CA LYS A 34 -3.08 7.46 4.70
C LYS A 34 -4.21 7.13 3.74
N LYS A 35 -4.95 6.06 4.02
CA LYS A 35 -6.12 5.62 3.27
C LYS A 35 -7.25 5.28 4.23
N PHE A 36 -8.48 5.35 3.74
CA PHE A 36 -9.64 4.97 4.51
C PHE A 36 -9.64 3.46 4.74
N ASP A 37 -9.81 3.03 5.98
CA ASP A 37 -10.03 1.63 6.30
C ASP A 37 -11.53 1.36 6.45
N LYS A 38 -12.08 0.47 5.63
CA LYS A 38 -13.50 0.11 5.69
C LYS A 38 -13.91 -0.56 7.00
N LYS A 39 -12.99 -1.29 7.67
CA LYS A 39 -13.30 -1.99 8.93
C LYS A 39 -13.31 -1.04 10.12
N LEU A 40 -12.31 -0.16 10.21
CA LEU A 40 -12.18 0.82 11.30
C LEU A 40 -12.97 2.12 11.05
N ARG A 41 -13.49 2.30 9.83
CA ARG A 41 -14.21 3.50 9.37
C ARG A 41 -13.46 4.83 9.58
N LYS A 42 -12.13 4.78 9.53
CA LYS A 42 -11.25 5.95 9.72
C LYS A 42 -10.07 5.90 8.75
N HIS A 43 -9.41 7.04 8.56
CA HIS A 43 -8.18 7.10 7.79
C HIS A 43 -7.00 6.60 8.64
N VAL A 44 -6.34 5.56 8.17
CA VAL A 44 -5.19 4.92 8.82
C VAL A 44 -4.01 4.90 7.85
N THR A 45 -2.80 4.80 8.38
CA THR A 45 -1.58 4.67 7.57
C THR A 45 -1.42 3.22 7.10
N PHE A 46 -1.45 3.02 5.78
CA PHE A 46 -1.16 1.75 5.12
C PHE A 46 0.32 1.72 4.74
N LYS A 47 0.98 0.57 4.96
CA LYS A 47 2.40 0.38 4.65
C LYS A 47 2.59 -0.58 3.49
N GLU A 48 3.60 -0.33 2.67
CA GLU A 48 3.98 -1.23 1.58
C GLU A 48 4.36 -2.62 2.12
N SER A 49 3.67 -3.64 1.62
CA SER A 49 3.95 -5.05 1.88
C SER A 49 4.50 -5.69 0.62
N LYS A 50 5.37 -6.69 0.81
CA LYS A 50 5.77 -7.57 -0.30
C LYS A 50 4.50 -8.27 -0.83
N LYS A 51 4.42 -8.38 -2.15
CA LYS A 51 3.42 -9.21 -2.82
C LYS A 51 3.69 -10.67 -2.49
#